data_AF-A0A316NL73-F1
#
_entry.id   AF-A0A316NL73-F1
#
_cell.length_a   1.000
_cell.length_b   1.000
_cell.length_c   1.000
_cell.angle_alpha   90.00
_cell.angle_beta   90.00
_cell.angle_gamma   90.00
#
_symmetry.space_group_name_H-M   'P 1'
#
loop_
_entity.id
_entity.type
_entity.pdbx_description
1 polymer ?
#
loop_
_entity_poly.entity_id
_entity_poly.type
_entity_poly.pdbx_seq_one_letter_code
_entity_poly.pdbx_strand_id
1 'polypeptide(L)' 'MNITGYDVVYNGQVYHVVNLNIDWDFDFLYDKLEEGIHRPEYLFVYCFDSDGDVRGLYDEAQRFRFVRRTNRE' A
#
# COMPACT_ATOMS: atom_id res chain seq x y z
N MET A 1 3.07 5.50 -8.01
CA MET A 1 4.10 4.43 -8.05
C MET A 1 3.60 3.33 -8.97
N ASN A 2 4.43 2.70 -9.83
CA ASN A 2 3.97 1.57 -10.65
C ASN A 2 4.13 0.27 -9.86
N ILE A 3 3.00 -0.33 -9.49
CA ILE A 3 2.91 -1.50 -8.60
C ILE A 3 2.19 -2.67 -9.28
N THR A 4 1.85 -2.50 -10.56
CA THR A 4 1.29 -3.55 -11.40
C THR A 4 2.21 -4.77 -11.42
N GLY A 5 1.64 -5.96 -11.25
CA GLY A 5 2.41 -7.20 -11.20
C GLY A 5 2.97 -7.55 -9.81
N TYR A 6 2.56 -6.86 -8.74
CA TYR A 6 2.88 -7.25 -7.37
C TYR A 6 1.65 -7.83 -6.66
N ASP A 7 1.93 -8.74 -5.73
CA ASP A 7 1.00 -9.20 -4.71
C ASP A 7 1.39 -8.59 -3.36
N VAL A 8 0.43 -8.43 -2.47
CA VAL A 8 0.66 -8.05 -1.08
C VAL A 8 0.31 -9.20 -0.17
N VAL A 9 1.24 -9.55 0.73
CA VAL A 9 1.01 -10.52 1.80
C VAL A 9 0.71 -9.74 3.08
N TYR A 10 -0.49 -9.93 3.62
CA TYR A 10 -0.95 -9.21 4.80
C TYR A 10 -1.87 -10.10 5.65
N ASN A 11 -1.62 -10.14 6.96
CA ASN A 11 -2.36 -11.00 7.92
C ASN A 11 -2.52 -12.47 7.49
N GLY A 12 -1.49 -13.02 6.83
CA GLY A 12 -1.48 -14.41 6.36
C GLY A 12 -2.26 -14.65 5.06
N GLN A 13 -2.82 -13.61 4.46
CA GLN A 13 -3.52 -13.67 3.17
C GLN A 13 -2.68 -13.02 2.06
N VAL A 14 -2.95 -13.42 0.82
CA VAL A 14 -2.33 -12.88 -0.38
C VAL A 14 -3.38 -12.12 -1.18
N TYR A 15 -3.05 -10.91 -1.62
CA TYR A 15 -3.92 -10.08 -2.42
C TYR A 15 -3.21 -9.60 -3.69
N HIS A 16 -3.91 -9.59 -4.81
CA HIS A 16 -3.41 -9.11 -6.09
C HIS A 16 -3.56 -7.60 -6.17
N VAL A 17 -2.45 -6.87 -6.20
CA VAL A 17 -2.50 -5.40 -6.09
C VAL A 17 -2.88 -4.77 -7.42
N VAL A 18 -3.78 -3.80 -7.33
CA VAL A 18 -4.23 -2.96 -8.44
C VAL A 18 -3.64 -1.56 -8.31
N ASN A 19 -3.70 -0.97 -7.12
CA ASN A 19 -3.19 0.37 -6.87
C ASN A 19 -2.64 0.53 -5.45
N LEU A 20 -1.74 1.50 -5.27
CA LEU A 20 -1.13 1.89 -4.01
C LEU A 20 -1.20 3.41 -3.88
N ASN A 21 -1.85 3.89 -2.83
CA ASN A 21 -1.87 5.30 -2.48
C ASN A 21 -1.19 5.51 -1.13
N ILE A 22 -0.39 6.57 -1.06
CA ILE A 22 0.20 7.05 0.19
C ILE A 22 -0.60 8.30 0.55
N ASP A 23 -1.25 8.27 1.71
CA ASP A 23 -1.92 9.45 2.23
C ASP A 23 -0.98 10.20 3.17
N TRP A 24 -0.93 11.52 2.98
CA TRP A 24 -0.12 12.43 3.77
C TRP A 24 -1.09 13.34 4.50
N ASP A 25 -0.96 13.43 5.81
CA ASP A 25 -1.80 14.29 6.65
C ASP A 25 -1.85 15.72 6.07
N PHE A 26 -3.04 16.31 6.01
CA PHE A 26 -3.27 17.60 5.37
C PHE A 26 -2.60 18.75 6.14
N ASP A 27 -2.47 18.61 7.46
CA ASP A 27 -1.77 19.57 8.32
C ASP A 27 -0.25 19.62 8.00
N PHE A 28 0.30 18.59 7.35
CA PHE A 28 1.69 18.55 6.88
C PHE A 28 1.92 19.38 5.60
N LEU A 29 0.92 19.51 4.71
CA LEU A 29 1.07 20.28 3.46
C LEU A 29 1.16 21.79 3.68
N TYR A 30 0.66 22.29 4.82
CA TYR A 30 0.58 23.73 5.09
C TYR A 30 1.61 24.24 6.12
N ASP A 31 1.97 23.47 7.16
CA ASP A 31 2.66 24.05 8.32
C ASP A 31 4.17 23.75 8.47
N LYS A 32 4.76 22.78 7.76
CA LYS A 32 6.18 22.41 8.01
C LYS A 32 6.98 22.01 6.76
N LEU A 33 7.48 23.03 6.06
CA LEU A 33 8.55 22.89 5.07
C LEU A 33 9.96 22.80 5.70
N GLU A 34 10.10 22.94 7.03
CA GLU A 34 11.42 23.19 7.65
C GLU A 34 12.05 22.09 8.52
N GLU A 35 11.39 21.00 8.95
CA GLU A 35 12.06 20.06 9.88
C GLU A 35 11.75 18.57 9.67
N GLY A 36 12.57 17.89 8.84
CA GLY A 36 12.86 16.45 9.01
C GLY A 36 12.14 15.44 8.11
N ILE A 37 12.56 14.16 8.21
CA ILE A 37 11.98 13.03 7.48
C ILE A 37 10.68 12.61 8.18
N HIS A 38 9.54 13.01 7.63
CA HIS A 38 8.22 12.60 8.11
C HIS A 38 7.75 11.31 7.45
N ARG A 39 7.10 10.44 8.23
CA ARG A 39 6.50 9.18 7.74
C ARG A 39 5.04 9.46 7.35
N PRO A 40 4.56 8.89 6.24
CA PRO A 40 3.15 8.99 5.87
C PRO A 40 2.25 8.33 6.92
N GLU A 41 1.03 8.84 7.06
CA GLU A 41 0.11 8.45 8.14
C GLU A 41 -0.41 7.02 7.93
N TYR A 42 -0.72 6.64 6.70
CA TYR A 42 -1.03 5.26 6.33
C TYR A 42 -0.78 4.98 4.85
N LEU A 43 -0.58 3.69 4.56
CA LEU A 43 -0.50 3.16 3.20
C LEU A 43 -1.82 2.49 2.86
N PHE A 44 -2.44 2.90 1.75
CA PHE A 44 -3.67 2.29 1.26
C PHE A 44 -3.40 1.41 0.04
N VAL A 45 -3.80 0.14 0.11
CA VAL A 45 -3.65 -0.83 -0.98
C VAL A 45 -5.02 -1.24 -1.51
N TYR A 46 -5.28 -0.97 -2.79
CA TYR A 46 -6.45 -1.46 -3.49
C TYR A 46 -6.10 -2.74 -4.25
N CYS A 47 -6.82 -3.83 -3.99
CA CYS A 47 -6.43 -5.17 -4.42
C CYS A 47 -7.62 -6.11 -4.58
N PHE A 48 -7.37 -7.29 -5.16
CA PHE A 48 -8.29 -8.42 -5.16
C PHE A 48 -7.82 -9.47 -4.15
N ASP A 49 -8.73 -10.08 -3.40
CA ASP A 49 -8.41 -11.28 -2.62
C ASP A 49 -8.39 -12.54 -3.50
N SER A 50 -8.14 -13.70 -2.88
CA SER A 50 -8.05 -14.98 -3.59
C SER A 50 -9.34 -15.42 -4.27
N ASP A 51 -10.48 -14.92 -3.80
CA ASP A 51 -11.80 -15.26 -4.35
C ASP A 51 -12.17 -14.29 -5.50
N GLY A 52 -11.34 -13.28 -5.76
CA GLY A 52 -11.55 -12.26 -6.77
C GLY A 52 -12.38 -11.08 -6.28
N ASP A 53 -12.69 -11.01 -4.98
CA ASP A 53 -13.40 -9.89 -4.40
C ASP A 53 -12.48 -8.68 -4.26
N VAL A 54 -13.04 -7.50 -4.46
CA VAL A 54 -12.33 -6.22 -4.30
C VAL A 54 -12.16 -5.91 -2.81
N ARG A 55 -10.93 -5.58 -2.41
CA ARG A 55 -10.56 -5.17 -1.04
C ARG A 55 -9.75 -3.89 -1.04
N GLY A 56 -10.01 -3.06 -0.04
CA GLY A 56 -9.15 -1.96 0.37
C GLY A 56 -8.45 -2.30 1.68
N LEU A 57 -7.12 -2.33 1.69
CA LEU A 57 -6.32 -2.60 2.87
C LEU A 57 -5.70 -1.31 3.41
N TYR A 58 -5.75 -1.15 4.73
CA TYR A 58 -5.24 0.00 5.47
C TYR A 58 -4.39 -0.50 6.64
N ASP A 59 -3.17 0.03 6.80
CA ASP A 59 -2.31 -0.27 7.95
C ASP A 59 -1.40 0.93 8.25
N GLU A 60 -1.64 1.59 9.39
CA GLU A 60 -0.84 2.72 9.90
C GLU A 60 0.60 2.27 10.24
N ALA A 61 0.76 1.01 10.65
CA ALA A 61 2.08 0.42 10.91
C ALA A 61 2.82 0.00 9.62
N GLN A 62 2.19 0.13 8.44
CA GLN A 62 2.76 -0.13 7.12
C GLN A 62 3.42 -1.52 6.99
N ARG A 63 2.82 -2.56 7.57
CA ARG A 63 3.38 -3.93 7.61
C ARG A 63 3.16 -4.73 6.32
N PHE A 64 2.71 -4.07 5.26
CA PHE A 64 2.48 -4.70 3.97
C PHE A 64 3.77 -5.26 3.38
N ARG A 65 3.75 -6.54 3.01
CA ARG A 65 4.86 -7.16 2.28
C ARG A 65 4.50 -7.31 0.81
N PHE A 66 5.13 -6.51 -0.03
CA PHE A 66 4.96 -6.60 -1.48
C PHE A 66 5.91 -7.66 -2.08
N VAL A 67 5.36 -8.53 -2.91
CA VAL A 67 6.10 -9.59 -3.61
C VAL A 67 5.83 -9.45 -5.09
N ARG A 68 6.88 -9.36 -5.92
CA ARG A 68 6.72 -9.29 -7.37
C ARG A 68 6.24 -10.65 -7.87
N ARG A 69 5.16 -10.67 -8.65
CA ARG A 69 4.76 -11.88 -9.38
C ARG A 69 5.86 -12.20 -10.38
N THR A 70 6.60 -13.27 -10.12
CA THR A 70 7.43 -13.89 -11.15
C THR A 70 6.48 -14.48 -12.17
N ASN A 71 6.67 -14.14 -13.46
CA ASN A 71 5.95 -14.79 -14.55
C ASN A 71 6.05 -16.31 -14.33
N ARG A 72 4.92 -16.97 -14.07
CA ARG A 72 4.83 -18.42 -14.30
C ARG A 72 4.77 -18.55 -15.82
N GLU A 73 5.93 -18.84 -16.41
CA GLU A 73 5.98 -19.50 -17.72
C GLU A 73 5.29 -20.86 -17.64
#